data_AF-A0A662E955-F1
#
_entry.id   AF-A0A662E955-F1
#
_cell.length_a   1.000
_cell.length_b   1.000
_cell.length_c   1.000
_cell.angle_alpha   90.00
_cell.angle_beta   90.00
_cell.angle_gamma   90.00
#
_symmetry.space_group_name_H-M   'P 1'
#
loop_
_entity.id
_entity.type
_entity.pdbx_description
1 polymer ?
#
loop_
_entity_poly.entity_id
_entity_poly.type
_entity_poly.pdbx_seq_one_letter_code
_entity_poly.pdbx_strand_id
1 'polypeptide(L)'
;MGISNEELVQKAVTTTDALATAGKLNAAQSDKFIDYVVDESVLKDNARIVRFRNEDLEIDKIGIGRRMAFPKTEAQDPGLRRGVTTSKVTLTPRTLIMPFEIGDEFKEINIEGDSVENTIIKMMARQLSNDMEELYIQGDTLGPAILESDYKDGGSATKYVLDKYLQMFDGWNKLADSGHLLDAEAANVGLSLFGKMLRQLPTKFRRNRAALRFFMSPDLYQIYIEKLATRATSLGDASAGGSGHNPYGVPVVEVPLLQFLPQVVKHIVLNTTVASSLGYAPVNSVVVSKSTLGETAETAYIETTDYVVDYANGTVARNGSGAIGDGDTVKVTFTANPLCTLTHQQNFIVGIGRDIRIEKDRDIFKGVNQYAVTAKVAVQYEEVDAIVKAKNIGQGI
;
A
#
# COMPACT_ATOMS: atom_id res chain seq x y z
N MET A 1 18.28 52.70 -37.92
CA MET A 1 16.92 52.59 -37.36
C MET A 1 17.05 51.79 -36.07
N GLY A 2 17.03 52.49 -34.93
CA GLY A 2 17.09 51.85 -33.61
C GLY A 2 15.70 51.36 -33.23
N ILE A 3 15.60 50.07 -32.90
CA ILE A 3 14.37 49.43 -32.41
C ILE A 3 14.04 50.08 -31.06
N SER A 4 12.81 50.55 -30.88
CA SER A 4 12.43 51.28 -29.66
C SER A 4 12.22 50.31 -28.49
N ASN A 5 12.42 50.79 -27.26
CA ASN A 5 12.17 50.00 -26.04
C ASN A 5 10.71 49.51 -25.95
N GLU A 6 9.76 50.22 -26.57
CA GLU A 6 8.36 49.80 -26.65
C GLU A 6 8.17 48.59 -27.58
N GLU A 7 8.90 48.48 -28.69
CA GLU A 7 8.89 47.29 -29.56
C GLU A 7 9.55 46.06 -28.88
N LEU A 8 10.58 46.26 -28.05
CA LEU A 8 11.16 45.19 -27.23
C LEU A 8 10.21 44.70 -26.13
N VAL A 9 9.47 45.62 -25.49
CA VAL A 9 8.48 45.29 -24.47
C VAL A 9 7.24 44.62 -25.09
N GLN A 10 6.77 45.06 -26.26
CA GLN A 10 5.66 44.38 -26.96
C GLN A 10 6.05 42.97 -27.42
N LYS A 11 7.29 42.76 -27.87
CA LYS A 11 7.78 41.43 -28.25
C LYS A 11 7.99 40.51 -27.05
N ALA A 12 8.38 41.05 -25.89
CA ALA A 12 8.47 40.31 -24.62
C ALA A 12 7.10 39.97 -24.04
N VAL A 13 6.10 40.85 -24.17
CA VAL A 13 4.73 40.62 -23.68
C VAL A 13 3.95 39.64 -24.57
N THR A 14 4.21 39.64 -25.89
CA THR A 14 3.53 38.72 -26.82
C THR A 14 4.08 37.28 -26.74
N THR A 15 5.28 37.07 -26.18
CA THR A 15 5.84 35.72 -25.96
C THR A 15 5.32 35.03 -24.70
N THR A 16 4.68 35.74 -23.77
CA THR A 16 4.18 35.15 -22.52
C THR A 16 2.87 34.37 -22.71
N ASP A 17 2.02 34.77 -23.67
CA ASP A 17 0.78 34.06 -24.01
C ASP A 17 1.02 32.82 -24.89
N ALA A 18 2.11 32.78 -25.65
CA ALA A 18 2.50 31.60 -26.45
C ALA A 18 3.16 30.50 -25.60
N LEU A 19 3.78 30.86 -24.47
CA LEU A 19 4.38 29.90 -23.53
C LEU A 19 3.37 29.20 -22.62
N ALA A 20 2.18 29.78 -22.42
CA ALA A 20 1.09 29.14 -21.70
C ALA A 20 0.53 27.88 -22.41
N THR A 21 0.82 27.71 -23.70
CA THR A 21 0.37 26.55 -24.50
C THR A 21 1.47 25.48 -24.65
N ALA A 22 2.74 25.85 -24.44
CA ALA A 22 3.88 24.94 -24.58
C ALA A 22 4.32 24.28 -23.25
N GLY A 23 3.75 24.71 -22.12
CA GLY A 23 4.05 24.16 -20.78
C GLY A 23 3.41 22.80 -20.47
N LYS A 24 2.57 22.27 -21.36
CA LYS A 24 2.07 20.90 -21.26
C LYS A 24 3.05 19.99 -22.01
N LEU A 25 3.55 18.94 -21.34
CA LEU A 25 4.05 17.77 -22.05
C LEU A 25 3.03 17.41 -23.14
N ASN A 26 3.51 17.04 -24.33
CA ASN A 26 2.57 16.66 -25.38
C ASN A 26 1.66 15.55 -24.83
N ALA A 27 0.38 15.54 -25.19
CA ALA A 27 -0.57 14.57 -24.62
C ALA A 27 -0.09 13.12 -24.77
N ALA A 28 0.66 12.81 -25.84
CA ALA A 28 1.25 11.50 -26.06
C ALA A 28 2.46 11.16 -25.15
N GLN A 29 3.18 12.15 -24.61
CA GLN A 29 4.26 11.96 -23.63
C GLN A 29 3.69 11.76 -22.24
N SER A 30 2.61 12.47 -21.91
CA SER A 30 1.83 12.23 -20.69
C SER A 30 1.20 10.84 -20.70
N ASP A 31 0.64 10.39 -21.83
CA ASP A 31 0.09 9.04 -21.97
C ASP A 31 1.17 7.97 -21.84
N LYS A 32 2.34 8.16 -22.47
CA LYS A 32 3.49 7.25 -22.28
C LYS A 32 3.99 7.21 -20.83
N PHE A 33 3.98 8.34 -20.13
CA PHE A 33 4.34 8.39 -18.71
C PHE A 33 3.38 7.54 -17.86
N ILE A 34 2.07 7.64 -18.12
CA ILE A 34 1.06 6.83 -17.44
C ILE A 34 1.24 5.35 -17.76
N ASP A 35 1.51 5.01 -19.02
CA ASP A 35 1.79 3.62 -19.41
C ASP A 35 3.05 3.09 -18.70
N TYR A 36 4.12 3.88 -18.58
CA TYR A 36 5.31 3.47 -17.81
C TYR A 36 5.04 3.28 -16.32
N VAL A 37 4.29 4.18 -15.68
CA VAL A 37 3.93 4.07 -14.25
C VAL A 37 3.04 2.84 -14.01
N VAL A 38 2.13 2.53 -14.94
CA VAL A 38 1.23 1.37 -14.80
C VAL A 38 1.95 0.06 -15.15
N ASP A 39 2.84 0.06 -16.15
CA ASP A 39 3.58 -1.13 -16.60
C ASP A 39 4.66 -1.59 -15.61
N GLU A 40 5.24 -0.67 -14.82
CA GLU A 40 6.28 -1.02 -13.83
C GLU A 40 5.69 -1.72 -12.59
N SER A 41 4.39 -1.56 -12.31
CA SER A 41 3.77 -2.20 -11.14
C SER A 41 3.49 -3.69 -11.37
N VAL A 42 4.08 -4.53 -10.51
CA VAL A 42 3.91 -6.00 -10.51
C VAL A 42 2.45 -6.42 -10.25
N LEU A 43 1.66 -5.51 -9.67
CA LEU A 43 0.27 -5.75 -9.32
C LEU A 43 -0.71 -5.52 -10.46
N LYS A 44 -0.26 -4.98 -11.61
CA LYS A 44 -1.12 -4.73 -12.77
C LYS A 44 -1.87 -5.98 -13.25
N ASP A 45 -1.18 -7.11 -13.36
CA ASP A 45 -1.78 -8.38 -13.83
C ASP A 45 -2.62 -9.08 -12.74
N ASN A 46 -2.47 -8.64 -11.49
CA ASN A 46 -3.08 -9.22 -10.30
C ASN A 46 -4.07 -8.26 -9.61
N ALA A 47 -4.44 -7.17 -10.27
CA ALA A 47 -5.42 -6.21 -9.78
C ALA A 47 -6.32 -5.69 -10.91
N ARG A 48 -7.57 -5.38 -10.56
CA ARG A 48 -8.52 -4.73 -11.44
C ARG A 48 -8.30 -3.22 -11.38
N ILE A 49 -7.80 -2.66 -12.47
CA ILE A 49 -7.64 -1.21 -12.61
C ILE A 49 -8.96 -0.60 -13.08
N VAL A 50 -9.46 0.37 -12.32
CA VAL A 50 -10.64 1.16 -12.68
C VAL A 50 -10.27 2.62 -12.76
N ARG A 51 -10.69 3.28 -13.84
CA ARG A 51 -10.39 4.71 -14.06
C ARG A 51 -11.56 5.57 -13.57
N PHE A 52 -11.30 6.57 -12.73
CA PHE A 52 -12.34 7.50 -12.23
C PHE A 52 -12.09 8.94 -12.71
N ARG A 53 -13.16 9.74 -12.73
CA ARG A 53 -13.09 11.14 -13.21
C ARG A 53 -12.91 12.15 -12.08
N ASN A 54 -13.53 11.94 -10.92
CA ASN A 54 -13.27 12.72 -9.70
C ASN A 54 -14.14 12.32 -8.51
N GLU A 55 -15.26 11.66 -8.78
CA GLU A 55 -16.28 11.31 -7.80
C GLU A 55 -16.00 9.93 -7.20
N ASP A 56 -16.60 9.68 -6.03
CA ASP A 56 -16.60 8.37 -5.40
C ASP A 56 -17.17 7.33 -6.37
N LEU A 57 -16.40 6.28 -6.61
CA LEU A 57 -16.83 5.21 -7.51
C LEU A 57 -17.52 4.13 -6.68
N GLU A 58 -18.79 3.91 -6.95
CA GLU A 58 -19.53 2.75 -6.44
C GLU A 58 -19.46 1.60 -7.46
N ILE A 59 -19.01 0.44 -7.00
CA ILE A 59 -19.09 -0.81 -7.75
C ILE A 59 -20.23 -1.62 -7.13
N ASP A 60 -21.33 -1.71 -7.86
CA ASP A 60 -22.48 -2.52 -7.47
C ASP A 60 -22.16 -4.00 -7.61
N LYS A 61 -22.50 -4.76 -6.57
CA LYS A 61 -22.38 -6.22 -6.53
C LYS A 61 -23.75 -6.84 -6.47
N ILE A 62 -23.90 -7.92 -7.21
CA ILE A 62 -25.11 -8.73 -7.22
C ILE A 62 -24.71 -10.17 -6.87
N GLY A 63 -25.24 -10.67 -5.77
CA GLY A 63 -24.89 -11.95 -5.19
C GLY A 63 -26.08 -12.89 -5.04
N ILE A 64 -25.80 -14.18 -5.25
CA ILE A 64 -26.70 -15.28 -4.89
C ILE A 64 -26.01 -16.04 -3.76
N GLY A 65 -26.54 -15.90 -2.54
CA GLY A 65 -25.83 -16.30 -1.33
C GLY A 65 -25.65 -17.81 -1.15
N ARG A 66 -26.56 -18.65 -1.66
CA ARG A 66 -26.57 -20.12 -1.46
C ARG A 66 -27.30 -20.85 -2.59
N ARG A 67 -27.32 -22.20 -2.53
CA ARG A 67 -28.05 -23.07 -3.48
C ARG A 67 -29.46 -22.56 -3.75
N MET A 68 -29.77 -22.25 -5.01
CA MET A 68 -31.10 -21.79 -5.41
C MET A 68 -32.04 -22.92 -5.81
N ALA A 69 -31.48 -24.07 -6.17
CA ALA A 69 -32.24 -25.24 -6.56
C ALA A 69 -32.80 -25.97 -5.33
N PHE A 70 -34.10 -26.26 -5.40
CA PHE A 70 -34.82 -27.12 -4.47
C PHE A 70 -35.47 -28.26 -5.25
N PRO A 71 -35.61 -29.45 -4.66
CA PRO A 71 -36.37 -30.53 -5.29
C PRO A 71 -37.82 -30.10 -5.51
N LYS A 72 -38.37 -30.42 -6.68
CA LYS A 72 -39.78 -30.17 -7.02
C LYS A 72 -40.60 -31.40 -6.64
N THR A 73 -41.60 -31.23 -5.80
CA THR A 73 -42.67 -32.21 -5.60
C THR A 73 -43.79 -31.92 -6.60
N GLU A 74 -44.39 -32.96 -7.18
CA GLU A 74 -45.50 -32.79 -8.13
C GLU A 74 -46.67 -32.04 -7.48
N ALA A 75 -47.24 -31.09 -8.23
CA ALA A 75 -48.39 -30.27 -7.82
C ALA A 75 -48.24 -29.46 -6.51
N GLN A 76 -47.01 -29.24 -6.00
CA GLN A 76 -46.76 -28.44 -4.79
C GLN A 76 -45.76 -27.31 -5.07
N ASP A 77 -46.07 -26.08 -4.64
CA ASP A 77 -45.11 -24.96 -4.63
C ASP A 77 -44.08 -25.22 -3.51
N PRO A 78 -42.76 -25.25 -3.80
CA PRO A 78 -41.74 -25.39 -2.78
C PRO A 78 -41.78 -24.33 -1.67
N GLY A 79 -42.48 -23.21 -1.88
CA GLY A 79 -42.70 -22.15 -0.88
C GLY A 79 -41.44 -21.37 -0.47
N LEU A 80 -40.24 -21.87 -0.81
CA LEU A 80 -38.97 -21.19 -0.66
C LEU A 80 -38.61 -20.44 -1.95
N ARG A 81 -38.73 -19.11 -1.89
CA ARG A 81 -38.12 -18.20 -2.85
C ARG A 81 -36.91 -17.56 -2.17
N ARG A 82 -35.77 -17.56 -2.85
CA ARG A 82 -34.57 -16.85 -2.39
C ARG A 82 -34.41 -15.59 -3.23
N GLY A 83 -34.23 -14.46 -2.56
CA GLY A 83 -33.96 -13.18 -3.20
C GLY A 83 -32.53 -13.08 -3.70
N VAL A 84 -32.28 -12.04 -4.49
CA VAL A 84 -30.94 -11.61 -4.90
C VAL A 84 -30.46 -10.58 -3.87
N THR A 85 -29.22 -10.72 -3.39
CA THR A 85 -28.61 -9.74 -2.49
C THR A 85 -27.79 -8.76 -3.31
N THR A 86 -28.00 -7.46 -3.08
CA THR A 86 -27.17 -6.40 -3.66
C THR A 86 -26.32 -5.76 -2.59
N SER A 87 -25.03 -5.57 -2.86
CA SER A 87 -24.12 -4.81 -1.99
C SER A 87 -23.27 -3.88 -2.83
N LYS A 88 -22.57 -2.95 -2.19
CA LYS A 88 -21.78 -1.93 -2.89
C LYS A 88 -20.37 -1.89 -2.32
N VAL A 89 -19.40 -1.58 -3.18
CA VAL A 89 -18.04 -1.21 -2.77
C VAL A 89 -17.77 0.20 -3.25
N THR A 90 -17.41 1.08 -2.32
CA THR A 90 -17.11 2.49 -2.60
C THR A 90 -15.60 2.70 -2.58
N LEU A 91 -15.07 3.35 -3.61
CA LEU A 91 -13.69 3.82 -3.68
C LEU A 91 -13.69 5.35 -3.57
N THR A 92 -12.98 5.86 -2.56
CA THR A 92 -12.84 7.31 -2.31
C THR A 92 -11.46 7.80 -2.76
N PRO A 93 -11.36 8.53 -3.89
CA PRO A 93 -10.08 8.92 -4.45
C PRO A 93 -9.36 9.98 -3.59
N ARG A 94 -8.08 9.74 -3.31
CA ARG A 94 -7.18 10.70 -2.64
C ARG A 94 -6.17 11.24 -3.62
N THR A 95 -5.81 12.52 -3.45
CA THR A 95 -4.89 13.21 -4.36
C THR A 95 -3.47 13.14 -3.80
N LEU A 96 -2.55 12.62 -4.59
CA LEU A 96 -1.12 12.60 -4.35
C LEU A 96 -0.44 13.65 -5.24
N ILE A 97 0.55 14.35 -4.68
CA ILE A 97 1.41 15.28 -5.41
C ILE A 97 2.88 14.95 -5.14
N MET A 98 3.69 14.95 -6.19
CA MET A 98 5.13 14.87 -6.12
C MET A 98 5.73 16.17 -6.67
N PRO A 99 6.16 17.09 -5.79
CA PRO A 99 6.84 18.32 -6.18
C PRO A 99 8.35 18.10 -6.32
N PHE A 100 8.94 18.61 -7.40
CA PHE A 100 10.41 18.68 -7.54
C PHE A 100 10.85 19.87 -8.39
N GLU A 101 12.08 20.32 -8.19
CA GLU A 101 12.65 21.48 -8.88
C GLU A 101 13.94 21.09 -9.61
N ILE A 102 14.16 21.64 -10.81
CA ILE A 102 15.41 21.47 -11.55
C ILE A 102 15.97 22.86 -11.88
N GLY A 103 17.14 23.17 -11.34
CA GLY A 103 17.85 24.43 -11.57
C GLY A 103 18.46 24.54 -12.96
N ASP A 104 18.47 25.74 -13.52
CA ASP A 104 19.00 26.01 -14.86
C ASP A 104 20.54 25.83 -14.90
N GLU A 105 21.27 26.21 -13.85
CA GLU A 105 22.73 26.02 -13.74
C GLU A 105 23.11 24.52 -13.80
N PHE A 106 22.34 23.66 -13.13
CA PHE A 106 22.56 22.21 -13.20
C PHE A 106 22.36 21.68 -14.63
N LYS A 107 21.36 22.19 -15.36
CA LYS A 107 21.13 21.80 -16.76
C LYS A 107 22.25 22.26 -17.67
N GLU A 108 22.77 23.48 -17.49
CA GLU A 108 23.84 24.04 -18.31
C GLU A 108 25.18 23.33 -18.09
N ILE A 109 25.48 22.90 -16.87
CA ILE A 109 26.72 22.19 -16.53
C ILE A 109 26.68 20.72 -16.99
N ASN A 110 25.50 20.14 -17.13
CA ASN A 110 25.38 18.71 -17.40
C ASN A 110 25.67 18.38 -18.87
N ILE A 111 26.41 17.29 -19.07
CA ILE A 111 26.88 16.83 -20.38
C ILE A 111 25.75 16.38 -21.32
N GLU A 112 24.62 15.99 -20.75
CA GLU A 112 23.40 15.57 -21.49
C GLU A 112 22.48 16.77 -21.87
N GLY A 113 22.77 17.98 -21.40
CA GLY A 113 21.98 19.20 -21.69
C GLY A 113 20.47 19.03 -21.44
N ASP A 114 19.65 19.40 -22.43
CA ASP A 114 18.18 19.31 -22.35
C ASP A 114 17.63 17.87 -22.13
N SER A 115 18.43 16.83 -22.39
CA SER A 115 17.99 15.45 -22.21
C SER A 115 17.93 15.03 -20.73
N VAL A 116 18.68 15.71 -19.87
CA VAL A 116 18.72 15.45 -18.41
C VAL A 116 17.36 15.64 -17.78
N GLU A 117 16.62 16.65 -18.21
CA GLU A 117 15.26 16.91 -17.74
C GLU A 117 14.37 15.69 -17.99
N ASN A 118 14.44 15.11 -19.18
CA ASN A 118 13.67 13.90 -19.52
C ASN A 118 14.10 12.67 -18.71
N THR A 119 15.41 12.52 -18.47
CA THR A 119 15.94 11.42 -17.66
C THR A 119 15.49 11.54 -16.20
N ILE A 120 15.56 12.74 -15.61
CA ILE A 120 15.09 13.01 -14.24
C ILE A 120 13.59 12.76 -14.15
N ILE A 121 12.78 13.28 -15.07
CA ILE A 121 11.34 13.03 -15.08
C ILE A 121 11.02 11.53 -15.10
N LYS A 122 11.76 10.73 -15.88
CA LYS A 122 11.60 9.26 -15.89
C LYS A 122 11.97 8.61 -14.56
N MET A 123 13.06 9.06 -13.93
CA MET A 123 13.45 8.55 -12.61
C MET A 123 12.40 8.88 -11.55
N MET A 124 11.90 10.12 -11.54
CA MET A 124 10.81 10.54 -10.66
C MET A 124 9.51 9.78 -10.94
N ALA A 125 9.21 9.45 -12.20
CA ALA A 125 8.07 8.62 -12.57
C ALA A 125 8.12 7.24 -11.93
N ARG A 126 9.29 6.59 -11.99
CA ARG A 126 9.52 5.26 -11.41
C ARG A 126 9.41 5.32 -9.90
N GLN A 127 9.95 6.37 -9.29
CA GLN A 127 9.80 6.58 -7.85
C GLN A 127 8.33 6.74 -7.46
N LEU A 128 7.57 7.60 -8.16
CA LEU A 128 6.13 7.76 -7.92
C LEU A 128 5.35 6.45 -8.04
N SER A 129 5.72 5.59 -9.00
CA SER A 129 5.12 4.27 -9.15
C SER A 129 5.36 3.40 -7.92
N ASN A 130 6.60 3.36 -7.43
CA ASN A 130 6.95 2.59 -6.24
C ASN A 130 6.23 3.14 -5.00
N ASP A 131 6.23 4.46 -4.82
CA ASP A 131 5.54 5.11 -3.71
C ASP A 131 4.04 4.75 -3.77
N MET A 132 3.40 4.91 -4.94
CA MET A 132 1.98 4.57 -5.12
C MET A 132 1.68 3.11 -4.76
N GLU A 133 2.55 2.17 -5.14
CA GLU A 133 2.39 0.76 -4.79
C GLU A 133 2.60 0.49 -3.30
N GLU A 134 3.56 1.15 -2.66
CA GLU A 134 3.71 1.12 -1.20
C GLU A 134 2.43 1.60 -0.50
N LEU A 135 1.87 2.73 -0.95
CA LEU A 135 0.63 3.27 -0.41
C LEU A 135 -0.56 2.32 -0.60
N TYR A 136 -0.64 1.63 -1.74
CA TYR A 136 -1.69 0.63 -2.02
C TYR A 136 -1.62 -0.55 -1.06
N ILE A 137 -0.42 -0.98 -0.71
CA ILE A 137 -0.19 -2.14 0.13
C ILE A 137 -0.33 -1.77 1.62
N GLN A 138 0.34 -0.71 2.05
CA GLN A 138 0.62 -0.39 3.45
C GLN A 138 -0.17 0.77 4.04
N GLY A 139 -0.95 1.51 3.24
CA GLY A 139 -1.75 2.63 3.74
C GLY A 139 -2.55 2.27 5.01
N ASP A 140 -2.57 3.18 5.97
CA ASP A 140 -3.34 3.05 7.21
C ASP A 140 -3.79 4.44 7.61
N THR A 141 -5.11 4.66 7.69
CA THR A 141 -5.70 5.96 8.07
C THR A 141 -5.27 6.48 9.45
N LEU A 142 -4.69 5.63 10.31
CA LEU A 142 -4.07 6.08 11.55
C LEU A 142 -2.69 6.72 11.32
N GLY A 143 -1.97 6.33 10.27
CA GLY A 143 -0.62 6.79 9.91
C GLY A 143 0.47 6.36 10.90
N PRO A 144 1.57 5.73 10.44
CA PRO A 144 2.67 5.33 11.32
C PRO A 144 3.39 6.53 11.94
N ALA A 145 3.93 6.32 13.14
CA ALA A 145 4.87 7.25 13.74
C ALA A 145 6.27 6.96 13.17
N ILE A 146 6.82 7.94 12.46
CA ILE A 146 8.17 7.88 11.85
C ILE A 146 9.06 8.94 12.48
N LEU A 147 10.38 8.77 12.40
CA LEU A 147 11.31 9.79 12.86
C LEU A 147 11.22 11.02 11.97
N GLU A 148 11.37 12.20 12.56
CA GLU A 148 11.35 13.45 11.79
C GLU A 148 12.50 13.50 10.76
N SER A 149 13.63 12.85 11.05
CA SER A 149 14.75 12.70 10.12
C SER A 149 14.41 11.90 8.86
N ASP A 150 13.45 10.98 8.95
CA ASP A 150 13.03 10.15 7.81
C ASP A 150 11.98 10.89 6.96
N TYR A 151 11.27 11.84 7.58
CA TYR A 151 10.26 12.66 6.91
C TYR A 151 10.84 13.86 6.15
N LYS A 152 11.90 14.47 6.66
CA LYS A 152 12.55 15.63 6.03
C LYS A 152 14.03 15.72 6.34
N ASP A 153 14.77 16.28 5.38
CA ASP A 153 16.17 16.62 5.56
C ASP A 153 16.37 17.60 6.72
N GLY A 154 17.35 17.32 7.58
CA GLY A 154 17.63 18.11 8.78
C GLY A 154 16.62 17.92 9.93
N GLY A 155 15.74 16.92 9.84
CA GLY A 155 14.83 16.55 10.92
C GLY A 155 15.52 16.00 12.17
N SER A 156 14.80 16.00 13.30
CA SER A 156 15.30 15.44 14.56
C SER A 156 15.38 13.90 14.51
N ALA A 157 16.53 13.35 14.93
CA ALA A 157 16.73 11.90 15.05
C ALA A 157 16.08 11.26 16.29
N THR A 158 15.39 12.03 17.13
CA THR A 158 14.79 11.53 18.40
C THR A 158 13.30 11.80 18.53
N LYS A 159 12.74 12.65 17.67
CA LYS A 159 11.33 13.01 17.69
C LYS A 159 10.59 12.34 16.55
N TYR A 160 9.31 12.10 16.79
CA TYR A 160 8.44 11.43 15.84
C TYR A 160 7.43 12.41 15.27
N VAL A 161 7.06 12.17 14.02
CA VAL A 161 5.98 12.84 13.29
C VAL A 161 5.04 11.79 12.72
N LEU A 162 3.84 12.24 12.39
CA LEU A 162 2.88 11.41 11.67
C LEU A 162 3.29 11.29 10.20
N ASP A 163 3.40 10.07 9.70
CA ASP A 163 3.48 9.84 8.26
C ASP A 163 2.12 10.11 7.61
N LYS A 164 2.01 11.31 7.01
CA LYS A 164 0.82 11.75 6.27
C LYS A 164 0.65 11.06 4.92
N TYR A 165 1.73 10.55 4.35
CA TYR A 165 1.69 9.86 3.08
C TYR A 165 0.95 8.52 3.24
N LEU A 166 1.41 7.67 4.17
CA LEU A 166 0.73 6.41 4.48
C LEU A 166 -0.64 6.60 5.15
N GLN A 167 -0.93 7.77 5.72
CA GLN A 167 -2.25 8.11 6.29
C GLN A 167 -3.37 8.24 5.24
N MET A 168 -3.06 8.42 3.95
CA MET A 168 -4.05 8.88 2.96
C MET A 168 -5.32 8.00 2.88
N PHE A 169 -5.17 6.68 2.94
CA PHE A 169 -6.28 5.71 2.98
C PHE A 169 -5.81 4.35 3.52
N ASP A 170 -6.76 3.46 3.83
CA ASP A 170 -6.45 2.10 4.23
C ASP A 170 -6.06 1.25 3.01
N GLY A 171 -4.82 0.77 3.01
CA GLY A 171 -4.25 -0.12 2.00
C GLY A 171 -4.75 -1.55 2.15
N TRP A 172 -4.37 -2.39 1.20
CA TRP A 172 -4.83 -3.77 1.12
C TRP A 172 -4.46 -4.63 2.32
N ASN A 173 -3.32 -4.39 2.98
CA ASN A 173 -2.96 -5.13 4.19
C ASN A 173 -3.93 -4.83 5.33
N LYS A 174 -4.34 -3.57 5.50
CA LYS A 174 -5.30 -3.16 6.52
C LYS A 174 -6.71 -3.63 6.18
N LEU A 175 -7.13 -3.44 4.94
CA LEU A 175 -8.45 -3.87 4.47
C LEU A 175 -8.63 -5.40 4.57
N ALA A 176 -7.56 -6.18 4.41
CA ALA A 176 -7.58 -7.63 4.56
C ALA A 176 -7.88 -8.09 5.99
N ASP A 177 -7.74 -7.23 7.01
CA ASP A 177 -8.13 -7.55 8.39
C ASP A 177 -9.65 -7.75 8.54
N SER A 178 -10.45 -7.23 7.60
CA SER A 178 -11.90 -7.45 7.55
C SER A 178 -12.28 -8.81 6.95
N GLY A 179 -11.32 -9.53 6.34
CA GLY A 179 -11.52 -10.85 5.76
C GLY A 179 -11.30 -11.97 6.77
N HIS A 180 -10.98 -13.17 6.26
CA HIS A 180 -10.67 -14.29 7.14
C HIS A 180 -9.24 -14.20 7.66
N LEU A 181 -9.08 -14.14 8.98
CA LEU A 181 -7.76 -14.09 9.62
C LEU A 181 -7.28 -15.48 10.04
N LEU A 182 -6.06 -15.83 9.64
CA LEU A 182 -5.34 -17.01 10.12
C LEU A 182 -4.14 -16.55 10.96
N ASP A 183 -4.09 -16.94 12.22
CA ASP A 183 -2.87 -16.78 13.01
C ASP A 183 -1.94 -17.97 12.76
N ALA A 184 -0.71 -17.69 12.35
CA ALA A 184 0.32 -18.72 12.19
C ALA A 184 1.04 -19.02 13.51
N GLU A 185 0.86 -18.22 14.56
CA GLU A 185 1.45 -18.44 15.90
C GLU A 185 2.97 -18.61 15.85
N ALA A 186 3.65 -17.77 15.04
CA ALA A 186 5.09 -17.84 14.75
C ALA A 186 5.55 -19.15 14.08
N ALA A 187 4.65 -19.97 13.55
CA ALA A 187 5.02 -21.15 12.78
C ALA A 187 5.65 -20.75 11.44
N ASN A 188 6.80 -21.36 11.13
CA ASN A 188 7.52 -21.14 9.87
C ASN A 188 6.65 -21.48 8.66
N VAL A 189 6.87 -20.76 7.56
CA VAL A 189 6.16 -20.97 6.28
C VAL A 189 6.31 -22.42 5.80
N GLY A 190 5.26 -22.95 5.17
CA GLY A 190 5.25 -24.32 4.66
C GLY A 190 3.90 -24.76 4.12
N LEU A 191 3.85 -25.97 3.54
CA LEU A 191 2.63 -26.54 2.96
C LEU A 191 1.46 -26.63 3.96
N SER A 192 1.72 -26.77 5.26
CA SER A 192 0.68 -26.78 6.29
C SER A 192 -0.03 -25.42 6.41
N LEU A 193 0.72 -24.31 6.36
CA LEU A 193 0.20 -22.95 6.39
C LEU A 193 -0.69 -22.67 5.17
N PHE A 194 -0.19 -22.92 3.97
CA PHE A 194 -0.96 -22.76 2.73
C PHE A 194 -2.23 -23.64 2.72
N GLY A 195 -2.12 -24.86 3.24
CA GLY A 195 -3.25 -25.78 3.37
C GLY A 195 -4.29 -25.31 4.40
N LYS A 196 -3.88 -24.61 5.47
CA LYS A 196 -4.79 -23.96 6.43
C LYS A 196 -5.50 -22.76 5.78
N MET A 197 -4.75 -21.88 5.09
CA MET A 197 -5.33 -20.74 4.37
C MET A 197 -6.36 -21.18 3.33
N LEU A 198 -6.04 -22.20 2.52
CA LEU A 198 -6.97 -22.77 1.54
C LEU A 198 -8.18 -23.48 2.16
N ARG A 199 -8.13 -23.89 3.44
CA ARG A 199 -9.31 -24.46 4.11
C ARG A 199 -10.23 -23.38 4.67
N GLN A 200 -9.66 -22.24 5.04
CA GLN A 200 -10.40 -21.11 5.57
C GLN A 200 -11.19 -20.36 4.50
N LEU A 201 -10.74 -20.41 3.24
CA LEU A 201 -11.49 -19.85 2.12
C LEU A 201 -12.82 -20.60 1.88
N PRO A 202 -13.98 -19.92 1.75
CA PRO A 202 -15.26 -20.57 1.47
C PRO A 202 -15.23 -21.43 0.20
N THR A 203 -15.95 -22.56 0.21
CA THR A 203 -15.98 -23.53 -0.92
C THR A 203 -16.32 -22.91 -2.27
N LYS A 204 -17.17 -21.88 -2.29
CA LYS A 204 -17.55 -21.12 -3.49
C LYS A 204 -16.32 -20.57 -4.24
N PHE A 205 -15.33 -20.06 -3.51
CA PHE A 205 -14.13 -19.44 -4.07
C PHE A 205 -12.99 -20.44 -4.31
N ARG A 206 -13.07 -21.64 -3.73
CA ARG A 206 -12.05 -22.70 -3.88
C ARG A 206 -12.10 -23.47 -5.19
N ARG A 207 -13.17 -23.30 -5.98
CA ARG A 207 -13.38 -24.08 -7.22
C ARG A 207 -12.35 -23.76 -8.30
N ASN A 208 -11.99 -22.48 -8.47
CA ASN A 208 -11.03 -22.05 -9.48
C ASN A 208 -9.65 -21.76 -8.88
N ARG A 209 -8.90 -22.81 -8.54
CA ARG A 209 -7.57 -22.66 -7.92
C ARG A 209 -6.55 -21.97 -8.83
N ALA A 210 -6.69 -22.11 -10.15
CA ALA A 210 -5.81 -21.49 -11.13
C ALA A 210 -5.90 -19.96 -11.15
N ALA A 211 -6.98 -19.37 -10.61
CA ALA A 211 -7.14 -17.92 -10.53
C ALA A 211 -6.91 -17.36 -9.10
N LEU A 212 -6.61 -18.23 -8.13
CA LEU A 212 -6.15 -17.81 -6.81
C LEU A 212 -4.65 -17.50 -6.87
N ARG A 213 -4.21 -16.57 -6.02
CA ARG A 213 -2.80 -16.22 -5.85
C ARG A 213 -2.49 -16.08 -4.37
N PHE A 214 -1.30 -16.54 -3.97
CA PHE A 214 -0.70 -16.20 -2.68
C PHE A 214 0.20 -14.99 -2.88
N PHE A 215 -0.08 -13.88 -2.19
CA PHE A 215 0.74 -12.69 -2.16
C PHE A 215 1.61 -12.72 -0.91
N MET A 216 2.93 -12.63 -1.09
CA MET A 216 3.90 -12.59 0.01
C MET A 216 5.15 -11.80 -0.41
N SER A 217 5.98 -11.46 0.58
CA SER A 217 7.26 -10.79 0.31
C SER A 217 8.24 -11.78 -0.36
N PRO A 218 9.18 -11.28 -1.17
CA PRO A 218 10.20 -12.12 -1.80
C PRO A 218 11.02 -12.90 -0.76
N ASP A 219 11.36 -12.27 0.36
CA ASP A 219 12.11 -12.91 1.46
C ASP A 219 11.34 -14.08 2.07
N LEU A 220 10.02 -13.94 2.26
CA LEU A 220 9.20 -15.04 2.80
C LEU A 220 9.10 -16.20 1.81
N TYR A 221 9.03 -15.89 0.51
CA TYR A 221 9.05 -16.91 -0.53
C TYR A 221 10.40 -17.61 -0.61
N GLN A 222 11.51 -16.89 -0.47
CA GLN A 222 12.84 -17.48 -0.39
C GLN A 222 12.97 -18.46 0.77
N ILE A 223 12.53 -18.09 1.98
CA ILE A 223 12.50 -18.99 3.14
C ILE A 223 11.68 -20.26 2.84
N TYR A 224 10.54 -20.10 2.14
CA TYR A 224 9.72 -21.23 1.72
C TYR A 224 10.45 -22.17 0.76
N ILE A 225 11.15 -21.62 -0.25
CA ILE A 225 11.94 -22.39 -1.20
C ILE A 225 13.12 -23.08 -0.52
N GLU A 226 13.81 -22.42 0.40
CA GLU A 226 14.94 -23.00 1.15
C GLU A 226 14.49 -24.20 2.01
N LYS A 227 13.31 -24.09 2.64
CA LYS A 227 12.70 -25.20 3.38
C LYS A 227 12.35 -26.38 2.48
N LEU A 228 11.92 -26.13 1.25
CA LEU A 228 11.70 -27.19 0.27
C LEU A 228 13.01 -27.81 -0.22
N ALA A 229 14.03 -26.99 -0.48
CA ALA A 229 15.36 -27.42 -0.91
C ALA A 229 16.06 -28.30 0.14
N THR A 230 15.85 -28.03 1.42
CA THR A 230 16.36 -28.85 2.52
C THR A 230 15.83 -30.29 2.48
N ARG A 231 14.71 -30.54 1.80
CA ARG A 231 14.18 -31.89 1.59
C ARG A 231 14.97 -32.54 0.46
N ALA A 232 15.87 -33.47 0.79
CA ALA A 232 16.67 -34.28 -0.15
C ALA A 232 15.79 -35.16 -1.08
N THR A 233 15.09 -34.50 -1.99
CA THR A 233 14.09 -35.04 -2.91
C THR A 233 14.30 -34.38 -4.26
N SER A 234 13.84 -35.00 -5.34
CA SER A 234 13.93 -34.42 -6.69
C SER A 234 13.27 -33.03 -6.79
N LEU A 235 12.27 -32.76 -5.95
CA LEU A 235 11.65 -31.45 -5.83
C LEU A 235 12.55 -30.43 -5.13
N GLY A 236 13.30 -30.85 -4.11
CA GLY A 236 14.28 -30.01 -3.42
C GLY A 236 15.41 -29.58 -4.36
N ASP A 237 15.93 -30.50 -5.16
CA ASP A 237 16.96 -30.21 -6.17
C ASP A 237 16.45 -29.26 -7.26
N ALA A 238 15.20 -29.45 -7.71
CA ALA A 238 14.56 -28.58 -8.71
C ALA A 238 14.27 -27.18 -8.17
N SER A 239 13.86 -27.07 -6.90
CA SER A 239 13.64 -25.79 -6.22
C SER A 239 14.95 -25.03 -5.99
N ALA A 240 16.04 -25.72 -5.63
CA ALA A 240 17.37 -25.11 -5.54
C ALA A 240 17.89 -24.62 -6.90
N GLY A 241 17.49 -25.27 -8.00
CA GLY A 241 17.79 -24.86 -9.37
C GLY A 241 16.96 -23.67 -9.91
N GLY A 242 16.14 -23.02 -9.08
CA GLY A 242 15.35 -21.84 -9.46
C GLY A 242 13.99 -22.16 -10.09
N SER A 243 13.52 -23.41 -10.04
CA SER A 243 12.15 -23.73 -10.46
C SER A 243 11.15 -23.22 -9.41
N GLY A 244 10.27 -22.31 -9.83
CA GLY A 244 9.17 -21.83 -8.99
C GLY A 244 8.25 -22.95 -8.52
N HIS A 245 7.74 -22.85 -7.29
CA HIS A 245 6.88 -23.86 -6.70
C HIS A 245 5.49 -23.31 -6.37
N ASN A 246 4.46 -23.94 -6.94
CA ASN A 246 3.05 -23.55 -6.74
C ASN A 246 2.37 -24.48 -5.71
N PRO A 247 2.26 -24.09 -4.43
CA PRO A 247 1.67 -24.93 -3.40
C PRO A 247 0.20 -25.25 -3.72
N TYR A 248 -0.14 -26.55 -3.73
CA TYR A 248 -1.49 -27.05 -4.04
C TYR A 248 -2.08 -26.61 -5.39
N GLY A 249 -1.20 -26.24 -6.35
CA GLY A 249 -1.60 -25.76 -7.67
C GLY A 249 -2.07 -24.31 -7.71
N VAL A 250 -1.79 -23.53 -6.66
CA VAL A 250 -2.04 -22.09 -6.59
C VAL A 250 -0.72 -21.35 -6.79
N PRO A 251 -0.61 -20.43 -7.76
CA PRO A 251 0.61 -19.67 -7.95
C PRO A 251 0.90 -18.70 -6.80
N VAL A 252 2.18 -18.55 -6.48
CA VAL A 252 2.68 -17.50 -5.57
C VAL A 252 3.08 -16.28 -6.41
N VAL A 253 2.72 -15.10 -5.93
CA VAL A 253 3.14 -13.81 -6.46
C VAL A 253 3.98 -13.13 -5.40
N GLU A 254 5.25 -12.93 -5.73
CA GLU A 254 6.18 -12.15 -4.92
C GLU A 254 5.93 -10.67 -5.22
N VAL A 255 5.62 -9.89 -4.19
CA VAL A 255 5.40 -8.45 -4.32
C VAL A 255 6.63 -7.74 -3.77
N PRO A 256 7.51 -7.16 -4.62
CA PRO A 256 8.80 -6.63 -4.17
C PRO A 256 8.69 -5.56 -3.09
N LEU A 257 7.64 -4.74 -3.16
CA LEU A 257 7.40 -3.64 -2.21
C LEU A 257 6.63 -4.08 -0.96
N LEU A 258 6.23 -5.35 -0.86
CA LEU A 258 5.66 -5.88 0.37
C LEU A 258 6.79 -6.15 1.37
N GLN A 259 6.89 -5.28 2.38
CA GLN A 259 7.88 -5.42 3.45
C GLN A 259 7.77 -6.78 4.15
N PHE A 260 8.93 -7.40 4.41
CA PHE A 260 9.00 -8.67 5.15
C PHE A 260 8.46 -8.55 6.58
N LEU A 261 8.81 -7.46 7.27
CA LEU A 261 8.27 -7.11 8.59
C LEU A 261 7.38 -5.87 8.45
N PRO A 262 6.07 -6.05 8.19
CA PRO A 262 5.18 -4.91 7.97
C PRO A 262 5.04 -4.08 9.25
N GLN A 263 5.06 -2.76 9.09
CA GLN A 263 4.70 -1.83 10.14
C GLN A 263 3.17 -1.80 10.32
N VAL A 264 2.72 -1.80 11.57
CA VAL A 264 1.30 -1.79 11.95
C VAL A 264 1.07 -0.70 12.98
N VAL A 265 -0.05 -0.01 12.84
CA VAL A 265 -0.46 1.08 13.73
C VAL A 265 -1.78 0.72 14.41
N LYS A 266 -1.86 0.98 15.72
CA LYS A 266 -3.10 0.85 16.49
C LYS A 266 -3.27 1.99 17.47
N HIS A 267 -4.50 2.46 17.59
CA HIS A 267 -4.92 3.29 18.73
C HIS A 267 -5.47 2.37 19.81
N ILE A 268 -4.90 2.46 21.02
CA ILE A 268 -5.23 1.58 22.13
C ILE A 268 -5.52 2.43 23.35
N VAL A 269 -6.61 2.10 24.04
CA VAL A 269 -6.94 2.67 25.34
C VAL A 269 -6.16 1.89 26.40
N LEU A 270 -5.33 2.58 27.17
CA LEU A 270 -4.59 1.99 28.29
C LEU A 270 -5.32 2.28 29.59
N ASN A 271 -6.12 1.31 30.03
CA ASN A 271 -6.83 1.37 31.30
C ASN A 271 -5.97 0.76 32.41
N THR A 272 -5.81 1.47 33.51
CA THR A 272 -5.12 1.07 34.73
C THR A 272 -3.67 0.65 34.45
N THR A 273 -3.29 -0.58 34.79
CA THR A 273 -2.00 -1.22 34.47
C THR A 273 -2.21 -2.58 33.78
N VAL A 274 -3.43 -2.84 33.30
CA VAL A 274 -3.76 -4.09 32.60
C VAL A 274 -3.20 -4.05 31.18
N ALA A 275 -2.59 -5.14 30.76
CA ALA A 275 -2.03 -5.27 29.42
C ALA A 275 -3.12 -5.34 28.35
N SER A 276 -3.00 -4.50 27.33
CA SER A 276 -3.84 -4.48 26.13
C SER A 276 -3.12 -5.19 24.99
N SER A 277 -3.82 -6.06 24.26
CA SER A 277 -3.24 -6.81 23.14
C SER A 277 -3.08 -5.96 21.88
N LEU A 278 -1.92 -6.06 21.23
CA LEU A 278 -1.65 -5.50 19.91
C LEU A 278 -2.25 -6.36 18.78
N GLY A 279 -2.73 -7.57 19.08
CA GLY A 279 -3.29 -8.51 18.11
C GLY A 279 -2.28 -9.13 17.13
N TYR A 280 -0.99 -8.90 17.34
CA TYR A 280 0.14 -9.53 16.66
C TYR A 280 1.11 -10.03 17.72
N ALA A 281 1.77 -11.16 17.48
CA ALA A 281 2.72 -11.75 18.41
C ALA A 281 3.67 -12.70 17.65
N PRO A 282 5.00 -12.61 17.86
CA PRO A 282 5.72 -11.52 18.52
C PRO A 282 5.64 -10.18 17.77
N VAL A 283 6.00 -9.08 18.45
CA VAL A 283 6.12 -7.74 17.88
C VAL A 283 7.53 -7.19 18.12
N ASN A 284 7.99 -6.30 17.25
CA ASN A 284 9.32 -5.69 17.31
C ASN A 284 9.22 -4.16 17.15
N SER A 285 10.24 -3.42 17.58
CA SER A 285 10.39 -1.96 17.37
C SER A 285 9.11 -1.17 17.73
N VAL A 286 8.62 -1.36 18.96
CA VAL A 286 7.39 -0.72 19.43
C VAL A 286 7.67 0.73 19.83
N VAL A 287 6.90 1.65 19.26
CA VAL A 287 6.92 3.08 19.58
C VAL A 287 5.51 3.50 19.99
N VAL A 288 5.39 4.06 21.19
CA VAL A 288 4.12 4.60 21.71
C VAL A 288 4.18 6.12 21.68
N SER A 289 3.23 6.75 20.99
CA SER A 289 3.10 8.21 20.87
C SER A 289 1.68 8.63 21.23
N LYS A 290 1.44 9.95 21.29
CA LYS A 290 0.08 10.47 21.45
C LYS A 290 -0.81 10.03 20.28
N SER A 291 -2.07 9.75 20.55
CA SER A 291 -3.07 9.45 19.53
C SER A 291 -3.33 10.62 18.57
N THR A 292 -2.99 11.85 19.00
CA THR A 292 -3.12 13.09 18.22
C THR A 292 -1.81 13.52 17.53
N LEU A 293 -0.81 12.64 17.43
CA LEU A 293 0.46 12.95 16.76
C LEU A 293 0.19 13.51 15.36
N GLY A 294 0.82 14.64 15.02
CA GLY A 294 0.65 15.35 13.74
C GLY A 294 1.98 15.69 13.07
N GLU A 295 2.03 16.82 12.38
CA GLU A 295 3.25 17.30 11.68
C GLU A 295 4.31 17.87 12.62
N THR A 296 3.89 18.37 13.78
CA THR A 296 4.80 18.90 14.77
C THR A 296 5.52 17.74 15.43
N ALA A 297 6.85 17.73 15.36
CA ALA A 297 7.66 16.68 15.94
C ALA A 297 7.54 16.65 17.46
N GLU A 298 7.10 15.50 17.97
CA GLU A 298 6.89 15.25 19.41
C GLU A 298 7.75 14.09 19.89
N THR A 299 8.14 14.14 21.17
CA THR A 299 8.84 13.01 21.80
C THR A 299 7.84 11.88 22.06
N ALA A 300 8.19 10.65 21.67
CA ALA A 300 7.42 9.47 22.02
C ALA A 300 7.43 9.25 23.55
N TYR A 301 6.45 8.49 24.04
CA TYR A 301 6.47 8.01 25.42
C TYR A 301 7.66 7.08 25.64
N ILE A 302 8.12 7.00 26.87
CA ILE A 302 9.31 6.25 27.24
C ILE A 302 8.91 4.88 27.78
N GLU A 303 9.40 3.81 27.15
CA GLU A 303 9.25 2.45 27.67
C GLU A 303 9.90 2.34 29.05
N THR A 304 9.34 1.52 29.94
CA THR A 304 9.68 1.35 31.37
C THR A 304 9.35 2.54 32.27
N THR A 305 9.18 3.74 31.71
CA THR A 305 8.73 4.92 32.49
C THR A 305 7.23 5.09 32.37
N ASP A 306 6.70 5.20 31.15
CA ASP A 306 5.29 5.48 30.87
C ASP A 306 4.48 4.22 30.57
N TYR A 307 5.07 3.27 29.86
CA TYR A 307 4.45 2.00 29.46
C TYR A 307 5.47 0.86 29.51
N VAL A 308 4.96 -0.38 29.49
CA VAL A 308 5.75 -1.60 29.38
C VAL A 308 5.21 -2.42 28.22
N VAL A 309 6.11 -3.05 27.46
CA VAL A 309 5.76 -3.93 26.34
C VAL A 309 6.18 -5.35 26.65
N ASP A 310 5.28 -6.29 26.38
CA ASP A 310 5.63 -7.70 26.24
C ASP A 310 5.80 -8.00 24.75
N TYR A 311 7.04 -8.05 24.28
CA TYR A 311 7.39 -8.27 22.87
C TYR A 311 7.02 -9.69 22.39
N ALA A 312 7.03 -10.68 23.28
CA ALA A 312 6.72 -12.07 22.93
C ALA A 312 5.21 -12.26 22.74
N ASN A 313 4.41 -11.73 23.67
CA ASN A 313 2.96 -11.84 23.63
C ASN A 313 2.28 -10.70 22.85
N GLY A 314 3.04 -9.68 22.45
CA GLY A 314 2.55 -8.50 21.74
C GLY A 314 1.50 -7.73 22.53
N THR A 315 1.83 -7.38 23.77
CA THR A 315 0.94 -6.59 24.62
C THR A 315 1.63 -5.34 25.14
N VAL A 316 0.83 -4.31 25.41
CA VAL A 316 1.29 -3.05 25.97
C VAL A 316 0.45 -2.71 27.21
N ALA A 317 1.12 -2.33 28.29
CA ALA A 317 0.49 -1.93 29.54
C ALA A 317 1.01 -0.56 29.97
N ARG A 318 0.15 0.24 30.59
CA ARG A 318 0.57 1.47 31.27
C ARG A 318 1.34 1.11 32.54
N ASN A 319 2.41 1.85 32.84
CA ASN A 319 3.30 1.57 33.98
C ASN A 319 2.80 2.14 35.33
N GLY A 320 1.63 2.78 35.37
CA GLY A 320 1.02 3.31 36.60
C GLY A 320 1.56 4.68 37.03
N SER A 321 2.87 4.88 36.91
CA SER A 321 3.57 6.16 36.93
C SER A 321 3.94 6.58 35.50
N GLY A 322 3.97 7.88 35.20
CA GLY A 322 4.36 8.39 33.87
C GLY A 322 3.39 9.44 33.31
N ALA A 323 3.64 9.83 32.07
CA ALA A 323 2.90 10.84 31.32
C ALA A 323 1.62 10.32 30.64
N ILE A 324 1.40 9.00 30.62
CA ILE A 324 0.17 8.37 30.14
C ILE A 324 -0.82 8.32 31.32
N GLY A 325 -1.98 8.95 31.18
CA GLY A 325 -3.10 8.90 32.13
C GLY A 325 -3.88 7.58 32.06
N ASP A 326 -4.70 7.33 33.09
CA ASP A 326 -5.63 6.20 33.08
C ASP A 326 -6.79 6.46 32.11
N GLY A 327 -7.02 5.54 31.17
CA GLY A 327 -8.03 5.69 30.13
C GLY A 327 -7.57 6.49 28.92
N ASP A 328 -6.29 6.90 28.88
CA ASP A 328 -5.75 7.60 27.73
C ASP A 328 -5.64 6.69 26.50
N THR A 329 -5.98 7.25 25.34
CA THR A 329 -5.76 6.59 24.05
C THR A 329 -4.39 6.96 23.51
N VAL A 330 -3.53 5.96 23.33
CA VAL A 330 -2.20 6.12 22.76
C VAL A 330 -2.15 5.54 21.35
N LYS A 331 -1.27 6.08 20.51
CA LYS A 331 -0.91 5.49 19.22
C LYS A 331 0.28 4.56 19.45
N VAL A 332 0.17 3.32 19.00
CA VAL A 332 1.23 2.33 19.05
C VAL A 332 1.59 1.96 17.63
N THR A 333 2.83 2.23 17.24
CA THR A 333 3.42 1.83 15.97
C THR A 333 4.43 0.73 16.24
N PHE A 334 4.34 -0.40 15.55
CA PHE A 334 5.22 -1.54 15.77
C PHE A 334 5.43 -2.31 14.48
N THR A 335 6.48 -3.12 14.42
CA THR A 335 6.71 -4.06 13.32
C THR A 335 6.22 -5.44 13.72
N ALA A 336 5.48 -6.09 12.83
CA ALA A 336 4.92 -7.42 13.05
C ALA A 336 5.69 -8.48 12.25
N ASN A 337 5.53 -9.74 12.65
CA ASN A 337 6.02 -10.86 11.86
C ASN A 337 5.38 -10.90 10.45
N PRO A 338 6.05 -11.56 9.49
CA PRO A 338 5.60 -11.61 8.10
C PRO A 338 4.15 -12.05 7.92
N LEU A 339 3.52 -11.54 6.87
CA LEU A 339 2.15 -11.84 6.49
C LEU A 339 2.07 -12.43 5.08
N CYS A 340 0.98 -13.14 4.80
CA CYS A 340 0.66 -13.63 3.47
C CYS A 340 -0.84 -13.51 3.23
N THR A 341 -1.22 -13.05 2.04
CA THR A 341 -2.62 -12.88 1.66
C THR A 341 -2.98 -13.84 0.54
N LEU A 342 -4.04 -14.63 0.72
CA LEU A 342 -4.63 -15.48 -0.30
C LEU A 342 -5.91 -14.82 -0.81
N THR A 343 -5.97 -14.57 -2.11
CA THR A 343 -7.15 -13.99 -2.74
C THR A 343 -7.20 -14.35 -4.23
N HIS A 344 -8.32 -14.04 -4.89
CA HIS A 344 -8.45 -14.16 -6.34
C HIS A 344 -7.66 -13.03 -7.02
N GLN A 345 -7.03 -13.30 -8.16
CA GLN A 345 -6.16 -12.36 -8.89
C GLN A 345 -6.85 -11.05 -9.37
N GLN A 346 -8.18 -10.97 -9.30
CA GLN A 346 -8.94 -9.76 -9.68
C GLN A 346 -9.69 -9.16 -8.49
N ASN A 347 -9.46 -9.67 -7.28
CA ASN A 347 -10.15 -9.20 -6.10
C ASN A 347 -9.57 -7.87 -5.58
N PHE A 348 -8.30 -7.59 -5.91
CA PHE A 348 -7.70 -6.28 -5.70
C PHE A 348 -8.29 -5.29 -6.70
N ILE A 349 -8.77 -4.15 -6.21
CA ILE A 349 -9.24 -3.05 -7.03
C ILE A 349 -8.29 -1.87 -6.81
N VAL A 350 -7.77 -1.33 -7.91
CA VAL A 350 -7.04 -0.06 -7.92
C VAL A 350 -7.86 0.94 -8.72
N GLY A 351 -8.28 2.01 -8.05
CA GLY A 351 -8.79 3.19 -8.69
C GLY A 351 -7.63 4.10 -9.08
N ILE A 352 -7.53 4.50 -10.35
CA ILE A 352 -6.60 5.53 -10.81
C ILE A 352 -7.39 6.66 -11.50
N GLY A 353 -7.04 7.91 -11.21
CA GLY A 353 -7.61 9.06 -11.91
C GLY A 353 -7.30 8.98 -13.41
N ARG A 354 -8.29 9.31 -14.26
CA ARG A 354 -8.10 9.26 -15.72
C ARG A 354 -6.97 10.19 -16.20
N ASP A 355 -6.78 11.32 -15.51
CA ASP A 355 -5.80 12.34 -15.88
C ASP A 355 -4.75 12.43 -14.76
N ILE A 356 -3.59 11.78 -14.94
CA ILE A 356 -2.39 12.16 -14.19
C ILE A 356 -1.87 13.45 -14.82
N ARG A 357 -1.70 14.50 -14.01
CA ARG A 357 -1.32 15.83 -14.49
C ARG A 357 0.14 16.08 -14.14
N ILE A 358 0.91 16.50 -15.13
CA ILE A 358 2.27 17.02 -14.93
C ILE A 358 2.21 18.50 -15.28
N GLU A 359 2.39 19.34 -14.28
CA GLU A 359 2.44 20.79 -14.43
C GLU A 359 3.90 21.23 -14.31
N LYS A 360 4.34 22.09 -15.24
CA LYS A 360 5.65 22.71 -15.24
C LYS A 360 5.46 24.21 -15.12
N ASP A 361 6.13 24.83 -14.16
CA ASP A 361 6.20 26.28 -14.02
C ASP A 361 7.65 26.75 -13.92
N ARG A 362 7.92 27.97 -14.36
CA ARG A 362 9.25 28.56 -14.30
C ARG A 362 9.28 29.64 -13.21
N ASP A 363 10.01 29.37 -12.13
CA ASP A 363 10.30 30.39 -11.13
C ASP A 363 11.52 31.20 -11.58
N ILE A 364 11.24 32.37 -12.17
CA ILE A 364 12.26 33.30 -12.67
C ILE A 364 13.12 33.92 -11.57
N PHE A 365 12.65 33.96 -10.32
CA PHE A 365 13.40 34.56 -9.22
C PHE A 365 14.43 33.58 -8.66
N LYS A 366 14.12 32.29 -8.68
CA LYS A 366 15.05 31.22 -8.26
C LYS A 366 15.89 30.66 -9.42
N GLY A 367 15.49 30.92 -10.67
CA GLY A 367 16.17 30.33 -11.84
C GLY A 367 15.98 28.81 -11.92
N VAL A 368 14.80 28.32 -11.50
CA VAL A 368 14.48 26.89 -11.46
C VAL A 368 13.19 26.61 -12.23
N ASN A 369 13.11 25.41 -12.80
CA ASN A 369 11.86 24.87 -13.33
C ASN A 369 11.23 23.98 -12.25
N GLN A 370 10.02 24.31 -11.83
CA GLN A 370 9.24 23.55 -10.85
C GLN A 370 8.32 22.58 -11.60
N TYR A 371 8.24 21.35 -11.09
CA TYR A 371 7.36 20.30 -11.60
C TYR A 371 6.45 19.83 -10.48
N ALA A 372 5.18 19.66 -10.80
CA ALA A 372 4.19 19.04 -9.93
C ALA A 372 3.50 17.90 -10.68
N VAL A 373 3.78 16.66 -10.26
CA VAL A 373 3.04 15.49 -10.75
C VAL A 373 1.91 15.21 -9.78
N THR A 374 0.67 15.32 -10.25
CA THR A 374 -0.53 15.06 -9.45
C THR A 374 -1.24 13.82 -9.97
N ALA A 375 -1.47 12.86 -9.09
CA ALA A 375 -2.23 11.65 -9.35
C ALA A 375 -3.37 11.52 -8.34
N LYS A 376 -4.44 10.84 -8.74
CA LYS A 376 -5.51 10.46 -7.81
C LYS A 376 -5.58 8.96 -7.75
N VAL A 377 -5.66 8.42 -6.54
CA VAL A 377 -5.61 6.99 -6.33
C VAL A 377 -6.52 6.55 -5.20
N ALA A 378 -7.01 5.32 -5.27
CA ALA A 378 -7.75 4.64 -4.21
C ALA A 378 -7.61 3.13 -4.37
N VAL A 379 -7.73 2.39 -3.28
CA VAL A 379 -7.72 0.92 -3.32
C VAL A 379 -8.87 0.35 -2.52
N GLN A 380 -9.34 -0.83 -2.94
CA GLN A 380 -10.35 -1.58 -2.21
C GLN A 380 -10.34 -3.05 -2.61
N TYR A 381 -11.04 -3.90 -1.86
CA TYR A 381 -11.33 -5.28 -2.27
C TYR A 381 -12.73 -5.44 -2.88
N GLU A 382 -12.84 -6.25 -3.93
CA GLU A 382 -14.13 -6.58 -4.53
C GLU A 382 -14.96 -7.53 -3.66
N GLU A 383 -14.36 -8.46 -2.93
CA GLU A 383 -15.05 -9.39 -2.07
C GLU A 383 -14.19 -9.74 -0.86
N VAL A 384 -14.60 -9.27 0.30
CA VAL A 384 -13.85 -9.44 1.56
C VAL A 384 -13.91 -10.90 2.02
N ASP A 385 -15.03 -11.59 1.74
CA ASP A 385 -15.19 -13.02 2.03
C ASP A 385 -14.26 -13.92 1.21
N ALA A 386 -13.71 -13.41 0.10
CA ALA A 386 -12.81 -14.14 -0.78
C ALA A 386 -11.32 -13.96 -0.39
N ILE A 387 -11.05 -13.42 0.80
CA ILE A 387 -9.70 -13.14 1.29
C ILE A 387 -9.40 -13.99 2.52
N VAL A 388 -8.18 -14.52 2.57
CA VAL A 388 -7.59 -15.07 3.79
C VAL A 388 -6.24 -14.40 4.03
N LYS A 389 -6.08 -13.70 5.15
CA LYS A 389 -4.82 -13.11 5.59
C LYS A 389 -4.21 -13.99 6.68
N ALA A 390 -3.03 -14.53 6.41
CA ALA A 390 -2.19 -15.16 7.41
C ALA A 390 -1.26 -14.11 8.04
N LYS A 391 -1.25 -14.05 9.37
CA LYS A 391 -0.38 -13.16 10.15
C LYS A 391 0.52 -13.96 11.08
N ASN A 392 1.54 -13.31 11.64
CA ASN A 392 2.49 -13.88 12.59
C ASN A 392 3.25 -15.09 12.03
N ILE A 393 3.63 -15.08 10.75
CA ILE A 393 4.38 -16.18 10.15
C ILE A 393 5.80 -16.20 10.73
N GLY A 394 6.33 -17.38 11.02
CA GLY A 394 7.70 -17.54 11.54
C GLY A 394 8.75 -17.16 10.48
N GLN A 395 9.88 -16.63 10.95
CA GLN A 395 10.99 -16.18 10.11
C GLN A 395 12.03 -17.28 9.84
N GLY A 396 11.86 -18.46 10.43
CA GLY A 396 12.81 -19.57 10.26
C GLY A 396 12.52 -20.43 9.04
N ILE A 397 13.52 -21.22 8.65
CA ILE A 397 13.42 -22.26 7.63
C ILE A 397 12.61 -23.45 8.15
#